data_AF-A0A257ASS2-F1
#
_entry.id   AF-A0A257ASS2-F1
#
_cell.length_a   1.000
_cell.length_b   1.000
_cell.length_c   1.000
_cell.angle_alpha   90.00
_cell.angle_beta   90.00
_cell.angle_gamma   90.00
#
_symmetry.space_group_name_H-M   'P 1'
#
loop_
_entity.id
_entity.type
_entity.pdbx_description
1 polymer ?
#
loop_
_entity_poly.entity_id
_entity_poly.type
_entity_poly.pdbx_seq_one_letter_code
_entity_poly.pdbx_strand_id
1 'polypeptide(L)'
;MEVVERLILLLSIFFTSTIVIFSSLGEHRLDVYLSLFILEYFITLSLHSPLKRRVSLYFKIISIALFLIFSLIVAARVIEILYGVWIWRLIGF
;
A
#
# COMPACT_ATOMS: atom_id res chain seq x y z
N MET A 1 18.77 17.09 8.73
CA MET A 1 17.83 16.46 7.79
C MET A 1 16.46 16.99 8.11
N GLU A 2 15.84 17.67 7.14
CA GLU A 2 14.44 18.05 7.28
C GLU A 2 13.59 16.78 7.44
N VAL A 3 12.48 16.89 8.17
CA VAL A 3 11.57 15.75 8.44
C VAL A 3 11.10 15.08 7.14
N VAL A 4 10.96 15.87 6.08
CA VAL A 4 10.53 15.43 4.74
C VAL A 4 11.60 14.57 4.07
N GLU A 5 12.87 14.97 4.14
CA GLU A 5 13.99 14.20 3.55
C GLU A 5 14.10 12.82 4.20
N ARG A 6 13.98 12.76 5.53
CA ARG A 6 13.99 11.49 6.27
C ARG A 6 12.83 10.58 5.86
N LEU A 7 11.64 11.15 5.65
CA LEU A 7 10.47 10.41 5.19
C LEU A 7 10.71 9.80 3.81
N ILE A 8 11.20 10.61 2.86
CA ILE A 8 11.46 10.16 1.48
C ILE A 8 12.50 9.04 1.48
N LEU A 9 13.60 9.21 2.23
CA LEU A 9 14.65 8.20 2.31
C LEU A 9 14.13 6.86 2.88
N LEU A 10 13.36 6.90 3.97
CA LEU A 10 12.75 5.70 4.54
C LEU A 10 11.82 5.01 3.56
N LEU A 11 10.95 5.78 2.89
CA LEU A 11 10.00 5.24 1.92
C LEU A 11 10.72 4.61 0.73
N SER A 12 11.77 5.25 0.20
CA SER A 12 12.59 4.71 -0.88
C SER A 12 13.26 3.39 -0.50
N ILE A 13 13.79 3.29 0.73
CA ILE A 13 14.41 2.07 1.25
C ILE A 13 13.36 0.96 1.37
N PHE A 14 12.20 1.24 1.98
CA PHE A 14 11.13 0.26 2.11
C PHE A 14 10.64 -0.25 0.77
N PHE A 15 10.29 0.66 -0.16
CA PHE A 15 9.78 0.29 -1.48
C PHE A 15 10.80 -0.55 -2.25
N THR A 16 12.06 -0.15 -2.22
CA THR A 16 13.14 -0.91 -2.88
C THR A 16 13.32 -2.28 -2.26
N SER A 17 13.30 -2.38 -0.92
CA SER A 17 13.41 -3.65 -0.23
C SER A 17 12.26 -4.59 -0.58
N THR A 18 11.03 -4.07 -0.67
CA THR A 18 9.84 -4.84 -1.04
C THR A 18 9.92 -5.33 -2.47
N ILE A 19 10.37 -4.50 -3.42
CA ILE A 19 10.60 -4.92 -4.80
C ILE A 19 11.62 -6.06 -4.86
N VAL A 20 12.76 -5.90 -4.20
CA VAL A 20 13.84 -6.91 -4.22
C VAL A 20 13.37 -8.23 -3.61
N ILE A 21 12.73 -8.17 -2.44
CA ILE A 21 12.23 -9.37 -1.74
C ILE A 21 11.19 -10.08 -2.62
N PHE A 22 10.19 -9.36 -3.11
CA PHE A 22 9.07 -9.97 -3.84
C PHE A 22 9.51 -10.48 -5.22
N SER A 23 10.39 -9.73 -5.90
CA SER A 23 10.98 -10.19 -7.16
C SER A 23 11.84 -11.42 -6.94
N SER A 24 12.57 -11.53 -5.82
CA SER A 24 13.36 -12.72 -5.50
C SER A 24 12.51 -13.95 -5.18
N LEU A 25 11.30 -13.73 -4.63
CA LEU A 25 10.31 -14.78 -4.36
C LEU A 25 9.51 -15.19 -5.60
N GLY A 26 9.74 -14.53 -6.75
CA GLY A 26 9.02 -14.80 -8.00
C GLY A 26 7.57 -14.31 -7.99
N GLU A 27 7.21 -13.37 -7.10
CA GLU A 27 5.88 -12.78 -7.08
C GLU A 27 5.76 -11.78 -8.24
N HIS A 28 4.76 -11.99 -9.10
CA HIS A 28 4.52 -11.14 -10.29
C HIS A 28 3.18 -10.40 -10.21
N ARG A 29 2.37 -10.66 -9.18
CA ARG A 29 1.02 -10.08 -9.05
C ARG A 29 1.11 -8.63 -8.60
N LEU A 30 0.79 -7.73 -9.52
CA LEU A 30 0.85 -6.28 -9.31
C LEU A 30 0.01 -5.81 -8.12
N ASP A 31 -1.12 -6.45 -7.87
CA ASP A 31 -2.01 -6.12 -6.74
C ASP A 31 -1.32 -6.25 -5.38
N VAL A 32 -0.41 -7.24 -5.23
CA VAL A 32 0.30 -7.48 -3.98
C VAL A 32 1.34 -6.39 -3.73
N TYR A 33 2.09 -6.02 -4.77
CA TYR A 33 3.05 -4.91 -4.72
C TYR A 33 2.35 -3.59 -4.37
N LEU A 34 1.24 -3.30 -5.06
CA LEU A 34 0.49 -2.06 -4.84
C LEU A 34 -0.04 -1.98 -3.40
N SER A 35 -0.59 -3.09 -2.88
CA SER A 35 -1.04 -3.15 -1.50
C SER A 35 0.09 -2.88 -0.49
N LEU A 36 1.26 -3.48 -0.68
CA LEU A 36 2.39 -3.29 0.22
C LEU A 36 2.97 -1.88 0.17
N PHE A 37 3.08 -1.29 -1.02
CA PHE A 37 3.52 0.10 -1.14
C PHE A 37 2.58 1.07 -0.44
N ILE A 38 1.26 0.87 -0.58
CA ILE A 38 0.28 1.71 0.12
C ILE A 38 0.40 1.51 1.64
N LEU A 39 0.57 0.27 2.10
CA LEU A 39 0.74 -0.05 3.52
C LEU A 39 2.02 0.60 4.10
N GLU A 40 3.16 0.45 3.43
CA GLU A 40 4.44 1.04 3.82
C GLU A 40 4.38 2.56 3.86
N TYR A 41 3.68 3.19 2.91
CA TYR A 41 3.39 4.62 2.93
C TYR A 41 2.62 5.01 4.19
N PHE A 42 1.53 4.31 4.53
CA PHE A 42 0.75 4.60 5.73
C PHE A 42 1.53 4.38 7.02
N ILE A 43 2.31 3.30 7.11
CA ILE A 43 3.16 3.01 8.28
C ILE A 43 4.19 4.14 8.46
N THR A 44 4.90 4.50 7.39
CA THR A 44 5.93 5.53 7.43
C THR A 44 5.35 6.90 7.78
N LEU A 45 4.18 7.24 7.21
CA LEU A 45 3.44 8.46 7.51
C LEU A 45 2.94 8.49 8.96
N SER A 46 2.49 7.36 9.50
CA SER A 46 2.05 7.22 10.89
C SER A 46 3.20 7.39 11.87
N LEU A 47 4.37 6.78 11.57
CA LEU A 47 5.59 6.90 12.37
C LEU A 47 6.15 8.34 12.36
N HIS A 48 6.11 9.02 11.21
CA HIS A 48 6.59 10.40 11.03
C HIS A 48 5.44 11.43 11.17
N SER A 49 4.65 11.25 12.23
CA SER A 49 3.56 12.12 12.71
C SER A 49 3.72 13.67 12.63
N PRO A 50 4.91 14.32 12.56
CA PRO A 50 5.04 15.77 12.29
C PRO A 50 4.22 16.32 11.10
N LEU A 51 3.91 15.51 10.08
CA LEU A 51 3.07 15.93 8.95
C LEU A 51 1.60 16.18 9.36
N LYS A 52 1.11 15.54 10.43
CA LYS A 52 -0.30 15.61 10.86
C LYS A 52 -0.74 17.04 11.20
N ARG A 53 0.18 17.93 11.55
CA ARG A 53 -0.12 19.32 11.98
C ARG A 53 -0.08 20.34 10.85
N ARG A 54 0.51 20.00 9.69
CA ARG A 54 0.74 20.93 8.57
C ARG A 54 0.37 20.32 7.20
N VAL A 55 -0.54 19.36 7.20
CA VAL A 55 -0.97 18.66 5.98
C VAL A 55 -2.13 19.41 5.33
N SER A 56 -1.85 19.94 4.13
CA SER A 56 -2.82 20.54 3.21
C SER A 56 -3.93 19.53 2.85
N LEU A 57 -5.16 20.00 2.65
CA LEU A 57 -6.34 19.17 2.34
C LEU A 57 -6.09 18.10 1.27
N TYR A 58 -5.24 18.41 0.27
CA TYR A 58 -4.84 17.49 -0.79
C TYR A 58 -4.21 16.18 -0.28
N PHE A 59 -3.30 16.24 0.71
CA PHE A 59 -2.66 15.06 1.28
C PHE A 59 -3.66 14.18 2.04
N LYS A 60 -4.67 14.79 2.67
CA LYS A 60 -5.76 14.08 3.34
C LYS A 60 -6.62 13.34 2.31
N ILE A 61 -6.97 13.98 1.19
CA ILE A 61 -7.74 13.37 0.10
C ILE A 61 -6.96 12.20 -0.52
N ILE A 62 -5.68 12.40 -0.83
CA ILE A 62 -4.79 11.34 -1.36
C ILE A 62 -4.73 10.16 -0.40
N SER A 63 -4.55 10.43 0.90
CA SER A 63 -4.50 9.38 1.91
C SER A 63 -5.84 8.61 1.98
N ILE A 64 -6.98 9.30 1.93
CA ILE A 64 -8.29 8.61 1.91
C ILE A 64 -8.44 7.76 0.65
N ALA A 65 -8.06 8.27 -0.51
CA ALA A 65 -8.13 7.55 -1.77
C ALA A 65 -7.25 6.30 -1.77
N LEU A 66 -5.98 6.42 -1.34
CA LEU A 66 -5.06 5.28 -1.21
C LEU A 66 -5.60 4.24 -0.23
N PHE A 67 -6.16 4.68 0.90
CA PHE A 67 -6.72 3.76 1.89
C PHE A 67 -7.92 2.98 1.35
N LEU A 68 -8.81 3.66 0.61
CA LEU A 68 -9.94 3.00 -0.05
C LEU A 68 -9.47 1.97 -1.08
N ILE A 69 -8.53 2.34 -1.96
CA ILE A 69 -7.98 1.43 -2.97
C ILE A 69 -7.33 0.21 -2.29
N PHE A 70 -6.50 0.45 -1.28
CA PHE A 70 -5.87 -0.61 -0.49
C PHE A 70 -6.91 -1.55 0.14
N SER A 71 -7.93 -0.98 0.79
CA SER A 71 -8.99 -1.76 1.43
C SER A 71 -9.76 -2.62 0.43
N LEU A 72 -10.07 -2.09 -0.75
CA LEU A 72 -10.74 -2.84 -1.82
C LEU A 72 -9.90 -4.00 -2.33
N ILE A 73 -8.60 -3.78 -2.59
CA ILE A 73 -7.69 -4.83 -3.04
C ILE A 73 -7.58 -5.92 -1.98
N VAL A 74 -7.36 -5.55 -0.72
CA VAL A 74 -7.25 -6.51 0.39
C VAL A 74 -8.55 -7.27 0.57
N ALA A 75 -9.71 -6.60 0.55
CA ALA A 75 -11.02 -7.26 0.66
C ALA A 75 -11.23 -8.28 -0.47
N ALA A 76 -10.92 -7.93 -1.71
CA ALA A 76 -11.03 -8.85 -2.84
C ALA A 76 -10.13 -10.09 -2.64
N ARG A 77 -8.88 -9.89 -2.20
CA ARG A 77 -7.96 -10.98 -1.92
C ARG A 77 -8.39 -11.84 -0.73
N VAL A 78 -8.94 -11.25 0.31
CA VAL A 78 -9.46 -11.98 1.47
C VAL A 78 -10.67 -12.84 1.07
N ILE A 79 -11.58 -12.30 0.25
CA ILE A 79 -12.74 -13.06 -0.28
C ILE A 79 -12.26 -14.22 -1.15
N GLU A 80 -11.28 -14.00 -2.02
CA GLU A 80 -10.68 -15.05 -2.86
C GLU A 80 -10.07 -16.18 -2.02
N ILE A 81 -9.41 -15.86 -0.91
CA ILE A 81 -8.84 -16.85 0.01
C ILE A 81 -9.95 -17.60 0.77
N LEU A 82 -10.99 -16.90 1.24
CA LEU A 82 -12.08 -17.46 2.04
C LEU A 82 -13.02 -18.36 1.24
N TYR A 83 -13.44 -17.92 0.05
CA TYR A 83 -14.43 -18.62 -0.78
C TYR A 83 -13.80 -19.40 -1.93
N GLY A 84 -12.48 -19.31 -2.10
CA GLY A 84 -11.75 -19.87 -3.23
C GLY A 84 -12.01 -19.11 -4.53
N VAL A 85 -11.27 -19.50 -5.58
CA VAL A 85 -11.35 -18.92 -6.93
C VAL A 85 -12.75 -19.04 -7.56
N TRP A 86 -13.65 -19.84 -6.97
CA TRP A 86 -15.00 -20.08 -7.48
C TRP A 86 -15.86 -18.81 -7.54
N ILE A 87 -15.59 -17.81 -6.69
CA ILE A 87 -16.35 -16.55 -6.66
C ILE A 87 -16.15 -15.74 -7.97
N TRP A 88 -14.96 -15.79 -8.58
CA TRP A 88 -14.67 -15.08 -9.83
C TRP A 88 -15.49 -15.68 -11.00
N ARG A 89 -15.71 -17.00 -10.99
CA ARG A 89 -16.62 -17.68 -11.94
C ARG A 89 -18.07 -17.28 -11.80
N LEU A 90 -18.53 -16.90 -10.59
CA LEU A 90 -19.90 -16.41 -10.37
C LEU A 90 -20.08 -14.96 -10.79
N ILE A 91 -19.03 -14.15 -10.70
CA ILE A 91 -19.05 -12.71 -11.02
C ILE A 91 -18.76 -12.46 -12.51
N GLY A 92 -18.38 -13.49 -13.26
CA GLY A 92 -18.24 -13.43 -14.72
C GLY A 92 -16.96 -12.75 -15.19
N PHE A 93 -15.85 -12.99 -14.50
CA PHE A 93 -14.49 -12.60 -14.92
C PHE A 93 -13.62 -13.83 -15.15
#